data_AF-A0AAJ7RDK6-F1
#
_entry.id   AF-A0AAJ7RDK6-F1
#
_cell.length_a   1.000
_cell.length_b   1.000
_cell.length_c   1.000
_cell.angle_alpha   90.00
_cell.angle_beta   90.00
_cell.angle_gamma   90.00
#
_symmetry.space_group_name_H-M   'P 1'
#
loop_
_entity.id
_entity.type
_entity.pdbx_description
1 polymer ?
#
loop_
_entity_poly.entity_id
_entity_poly.type
_entity_poly.pdbx_seq_one_letter_code
_entity_poly.pdbx_strand_id
1 'polypeptide(L)'
;MCLGYLTSPDIYQTDMDDIQIRQPPIDFSGTVGADGANSRVRDAMGVQYIKWNYDQMGIVATVKLGEPTANIVAWQRFLPGGPVALLPLTDTLSSLVWSVSHEKAKELLKLEEEHFVDAINDALWKVYHRDGIVESGMKALQQLLAGLSLQTGVTKQLPPSAAGIVEGSRAAFPLGFGHSVCYVKPGSVLVGDAAHKVHPLAGQGVNLGFGDVTTLVQILAEAARNGAMFGDMAYLTKYETLRQRHNVPTMLAIDALHRLYKGTAAPIVLARSLGLQLTNALPPLKVSERIVGMFYNKFTLVSRISI
;
A
#
# COMPACT_ATOMS: atom_id res chain seq x y z
N MET A 1 45.44 24.53 65.66
CA MET A 1 46.05 23.46 66.47
C MET A 1 46.21 22.26 65.55
N CYS A 2 47.46 21.95 65.24
CA CYS A 2 47.90 20.99 64.21
C CYS A 2 47.93 19.55 64.72
N LEU A 3 47.75 18.59 63.79
CA LEU A 3 48.64 17.46 63.42
C LEU A 3 47.74 16.35 62.83
N GLY A 4 48.09 15.64 61.76
CA GLY A 4 49.32 15.59 60.99
C GLY A 4 49.14 14.72 59.72
N TYR A 5 50.09 14.93 58.82
CA TYR A 5 50.28 14.33 57.49
C TYR A 5 50.44 12.80 57.50
N LEU A 6 50.14 12.16 56.36
CA LEU A 6 51.13 11.34 55.63
C LEU A 6 50.70 11.18 54.16
N THR A 7 51.71 11.07 53.31
CA THR A 7 51.73 11.32 51.87
C THR A 7 51.84 10.05 51.05
N SER A 8 51.20 10.09 49.87
CA SER A 8 51.70 9.56 48.58
C SER A 8 51.53 8.06 48.28
N PRO A 9 51.69 7.68 46.99
CA PRO A 9 50.67 7.04 46.17
C PRO A 9 50.99 5.56 45.99
N ASP A 10 50.05 4.76 45.50
CA ASP A 10 50.38 3.72 44.50
C ASP A 10 49.16 2.89 44.08
N ILE A 11 49.01 2.87 42.75
CA ILE A 11 48.71 1.69 41.94
C ILE A 11 47.23 1.26 41.86
N TYR A 12 46.59 1.83 40.84
CA TYR A 12 45.78 1.13 39.83
C TYR A 12 45.86 -0.41 39.89
N GLN A 13 44.86 -1.02 40.50
CA GLN A 13 44.49 -2.40 40.17
C GLN A 13 42.99 -2.58 40.39
N THR A 14 42.18 -1.95 39.54
CA THR A 14 40.80 -2.40 39.34
C THR A 14 40.84 -3.49 38.29
N ASP A 15 40.56 -4.72 38.73
CA ASP A 15 40.40 -5.89 37.90
C ASP A 15 39.51 -5.59 36.68
N MET A 16 40.04 -5.88 35.49
CA MET A 16 39.36 -5.70 34.20
C MET A 16 38.31 -6.79 33.91
N ASP A 17 37.97 -7.64 34.87
CA ASP A 17 37.12 -8.82 34.62
C ASP A 17 35.67 -8.67 35.10
N ASP A 18 35.25 -7.51 35.62
CA ASP A 18 33.87 -7.34 36.12
C ASP A 18 33.19 -6.01 35.80
N ILE A 19 33.51 -5.39 34.66
CA ILE A 19 32.59 -4.43 34.03
C ILE A 19 31.50 -5.23 33.34
N GLN A 20 30.61 -5.83 34.14
CA GLN A 20 29.28 -6.15 33.67
C GLN A 20 28.63 -4.81 33.31
N ILE A 21 28.60 -4.47 32.02
CA ILE A 21 27.73 -3.41 31.50
C ILE A 21 26.31 -3.87 31.82
N ARG A 22 25.83 -3.53 33.01
CA ARG A 22 24.40 -3.54 33.31
C ARG A 22 23.81 -2.53 32.34
N GLN A 23 23.36 -3.01 31.19
CA GLN A 23 22.43 -2.23 30.39
C GLN A 23 21.29 -1.92 31.36
N PRO A 24 21.05 -0.63 31.70
CA PRO A 24 19.88 -0.31 32.49
C PRO A 24 18.68 -0.93 31.77
N PRO A 25 17.69 -1.50 32.49
CA PRO A 25 16.47 -1.94 31.84
C PRO A 25 16.00 -0.77 30.97
N ILE A 26 15.93 -0.99 29.67
CA ILE A 26 15.40 0.01 28.75
C ILE A 26 13.95 0.15 29.17
N ASP A 27 13.65 1.16 29.99
CA ASP A 27 12.30 1.55 30.32
C ASP A 27 11.70 2.13 29.04
N PHE A 28 11.19 1.23 28.19
CA PHE A 28 10.55 1.58 26.94
C PHE A 28 9.15 2.08 27.28
N SER A 29 9.08 3.31 27.77
CA SER A 29 7.86 3.96 28.26
C SER A 29 6.92 4.42 27.14
N GLY A 30 6.89 3.72 26.01
CA GLY A 30 5.90 4.04 24.99
C GLY A 30 5.54 2.95 24.01
N THR A 31 4.47 3.24 23.27
CA THR A 31 3.68 2.26 22.52
C THR A 31 3.75 2.55 21.03
N VAL A 32 3.96 1.50 20.22
CA VAL A 32 3.84 1.57 18.76
C VAL A 32 2.59 0.83 18.33
N GLY A 33 1.61 1.55 17.77
CA GLY A 33 0.42 0.99 17.16
C GLY A 33 0.70 0.51 15.74
N ALA A 34 0.83 -0.80 15.59
CA ALA A 34 0.99 -1.50 14.31
C ALA A 34 -0.08 -2.61 14.14
N ASP A 35 -1.21 -2.47 14.83
CA ASP A 35 -2.29 -3.45 14.99
C ASP A 35 -3.41 -3.32 13.93
N GLY A 36 -3.11 -2.63 12.83
CA GLY A 36 -3.94 -2.60 11.62
C GLY A 36 -5.17 -1.68 11.70
N ALA A 37 -6.09 -1.85 10.76
CA ALA A 37 -7.22 -0.94 10.56
C ALA A 37 -8.11 -0.74 11.80
N ASN A 38 -8.23 -1.76 12.64
CA ASN A 38 -9.02 -1.72 13.89
C ASN A 38 -8.13 -1.47 15.12
N SER A 39 -7.14 -0.58 14.97
CA SER A 39 -6.12 -0.31 15.99
C SER A 39 -6.72 0.13 17.33
N ARG A 40 -6.45 -0.64 18.38
CA ARG A 40 -6.79 -0.32 19.77
C ARG A 40 -5.87 0.78 20.31
N VAL A 41 -4.63 0.83 19.83
CA VAL A 41 -3.67 1.89 20.18
C VAL A 41 -4.17 3.23 19.70
N ARG A 42 -4.60 3.32 18.43
CA ARG A 42 -5.18 4.55 17.88
C ARG A 42 -6.41 4.99 18.68
N ASP A 43 -7.29 4.05 19.01
CA ASP A 43 -8.50 4.35 19.77
C ASP A 43 -8.15 4.84 21.19
N ALA A 44 -7.15 4.23 21.85
CA ALA A 44 -6.65 4.66 23.16
C ALA A 44 -5.93 6.03 23.11
N MET A 45 -5.28 6.37 21.99
CA MET A 45 -4.69 7.69 21.78
C MET A 45 -5.74 8.81 21.61
N GLY A 46 -7.02 8.46 21.40
CA GLY A 46 -8.11 9.42 21.23
C GLY A 46 -7.93 10.33 20.02
N VAL A 47 -7.21 9.87 18.99
CA VAL A 47 -6.96 10.65 17.78
C VAL A 47 -8.16 10.59 16.86
N GLN A 48 -8.45 11.71 16.18
CA GLN A 48 -9.52 11.76 15.20
C GLN A 48 -9.18 10.86 14.00
N TYR A 49 -10.10 9.96 13.66
CA TYR A 49 -9.95 9.03 12.54
C TYR A 49 -11.04 9.28 11.49
N ILE A 50 -10.62 9.76 10.33
CA ILE A 50 -11.48 9.99 9.18
C ILE A 50 -11.59 8.68 8.41
N LYS A 51 -12.82 8.19 8.18
CA LYS A 51 -13.05 6.96 7.42
C LYS A 51 -14.31 7.04 6.56
N TRP A 52 -14.29 6.35 5.44
CA TRP A 52 -15.48 6.03 4.65
C TRP A 52 -15.35 4.63 4.06
N ASN A 53 -16.47 3.93 3.99
CA ASN A 53 -16.55 2.63 3.35
C ASN A 53 -16.73 2.80 1.84
N TYR A 54 -16.13 1.93 1.04
CA TYR A 54 -16.37 1.88 -0.40
C TYR A 54 -17.58 1.03 -0.78
N ASP A 55 -18.27 0.46 0.21
CA ASP A 55 -19.35 -0.52 0.05
C ASP A 55 -18.92 -1.73 -0.79
N GLN A 56 -17.63 -2.03 -0.73
CA GLN A 56 -16.99 -3.12 -1.47
C GLN A 56 -16.13 -3.97 -0.54
N MET A 57 -15.97 -5.23 -0.94
CA MET A 57 -15.09 -6.20 -0.32
C MET A 57 -13.97 -6.54 -1.28
N GLY A 58 -12.77 -6.76 -0.76
CA GLY A 58 -11.64 -7.31 -1.50
C GLY A 58 -11.60 -8.81 -1.23
N ILE A 59 -11.84 -9.60 -2.27
CA ILE A 59 -11.60 -11.04 -2.26
C ILE A 59 -10.13 -11.28 -2.58
N VAL A 60 -9.48 -12.10 -1.76
CA VAL A 60 -8.11 -12.57 -2.00
C VAL A 60 -8.05 -14.07 -2.07
N ALA A 61 -7.16 -14.58 -2.91
CA ALA A 61 -6.84 -16.00 -3.01
C ALA A 61 -5.46 -16.16 -3.67
N THR A 62 -4.78 -17.27 -3.39
CA THR A 62 -3.57 -17.63 -4.15
C THR A 62 -3.99 -18.47 -5.34
N VAL A 63 -3.85 -17.93 -6.55
CA VAL A 63 -4.24 -18.54 -7.82
C VAL A 63 -3.05 -19.26 -8.44
N LYS A 64 -3.29 -20.48 -8.92
CA LYS A 64 -2.39 -21.25 -9.76
C LYS A 64 -2.67 -20.90 -11.22
N LEU A 65 -1.65 -20.43 -11.93
CA LEU A 65 -1.77 -20.07 -13.33
C LEU A 65 -1.82 -21.32 -14.23
N GLY A 66 -2.64 -21.28 -15.27
CA GLY A 66 -2.82 -22.41 -16.21
C GLY A 66 -1.76 -22.51 -17.30
N GLU A 67 -1.06 -21.42 -17.60
CA GLU A 67 -0.04 -21.38 -18.63
C GLU A 67 1.35 -21.12 -18.03
N PRO A 68 2.40 -21.84 -18.47
CA PRO A 68 3.79 -21.55 -18.12
C PRO A 68 4.25 -20.29 -18.87
N THR A 69 3.78 -19.14 -18.40
CA THR A 69 4.20 -17.81 -18.89
C THR A 69 5.12 -17.17 -17.86
N ALA A 70 5.96 -16.23 -18.29
CA ALA A 70 6.79 -15.47 -17.38
C ALA A 70 5.90 -14.62 -16.44
N ASN A 71 5.66 -15.12 -15.23
CA ASN A 71 4.82 -14.46 -14.24
C ASN A 71 5.60 -13.37 -13.48
N ILE A 72 5.95 -12.31 -14.20
CA ILE A 72 6.76 -11.19 -13.69
C ILE A 72 6.03 -9.85 -13.79
N VAL A 73 4.78 -9.86 -14.26
CA VAL A 73 3.97 -8.67 -14.52
C VAL A 73 2.75 -8.68 -13.62
N ALA A 74 2.56 -7.60 -12.86
CA ALA A 74 1.31 -7.39 -12.13
C ALA A 74 0.22 -7.01 -13.14
N TRP A 75 -0.86 -7.76 -13.16
CA TRP A 75 -1.97 -7.55 -14.08
C TRP A 75 -3.15 -6.95 -13.33
N GLN A 76 -3.76 -5.90 -13.88
CA GLN A 76 -4.97 -5.31 -13.31
C GLN A 76 -5.98 -4.96 -14.39
N ARG A 77 -7.24 -5.33 -14.15
CA ARG A 77 -8.37 -5.01 -15.01
C ARG A 77 -9.49 -4.35 -14.22
N PHE A 78 -10.06 -3.30 -14.79
CA PHE A 78 -11.23 -2.63 -14.22
C PHE A 78 -12.51 -3.21 -14.83
N LEU A 79 -13.40 -3.71 -13.97
CA LEU A 79 -14.74 -4.20 -14.33
C LEU A 79 -15.81 -3.26 -13.77
N PRO A 80 -17.06 -3.30 -14.27
CA PRO A 80 -18.16 -2.51 -13.71
C PRO A 80 -18.36 -2.75 -12.19
N GLY A 81 -18.12 -3.97 -11.70
CA GLY A 81 -18.24 -4.33 -10.28
C GLY A 81 -17.03 -3.96 -9.40
N GLY A 82 -15.93 -3.50 -10.00
CA GLY A 82 -14.67 -3.21 -9.32
C GLY A 82 -13.45 -3.83 -10.04
N PRO A 83 -12.22 -3.41 -9.68
CA PRO A 83 -11.01 -3.96 -10.25
C PRO A 83 -10.76 -5.42 -9.82
N VAL A 84 -10.16 -6.19 -10.72
CA VAL A 84 -9.55 -7.49 -10.46
C VAL A 84 -8.07 -7.41 -10.81
N ALA A 85 -7.21 -7.87 -9.91
CA ALA A 85 -5.76 -7.85 -10.08
C ALA A 85 -5.14 -9.21 -9.75
N LEU A 86 -4.09 -9.56 -10.49
CA LEU A 86 -3.21 -10.70 -10.24
C LEU A 86 -1.79 -10.18 -10.02
N LEU A 87 -1.25 -10.45 -8.84
CA LEU A 87 0.07 -10.03 -8.41
C LEU A 87 0.99 -11.26 -8.40
N PRO A 88 2.08 -11.28 -9.18
CA PRO A 88 2.98 -12.43 -9.23
C PRO A 88 3.59 -12.71 -7.85
N LEU A 89 3.55 -13.98 -7.43
CA LEU A 89 4.24 -14.48 -6.22
C LEU A 89 5.43 -15.35 -6.60
N THR A 90 5.19 -16.30 -7.49
CA THR A 90 6.19 -17.21 -8.09
C THR A 90 5.90 -17.35 -9.58
N ASP A 91 6.71 -18.11 -10.31
CA ASP A 91 6.48 -18.35 -11.75
C ASP A 91 5.11 -18.97 -12.06
N THR A 92 4.49 -19.66 -11.09
CA THR A 92 3.22 -20.39 -11.27
C THR A 92 2.08 -19.88 -10.38
N LEU A 93 2.38 -19.04 -9.38
CA LEU A 93 1.40 -18.55 -8.42
C LEU A 93 1.25 -17.03 -8.49
N SER A 94 0.00 -16.57 -8.41
CA SER A 94 -0.34 -15.17 -8.30
C SER A 94 -1.31 -14.93 -7.15
N SER A 95 -1.15 -13.81 -6.43
CA SER A 95 -2.14 -13.32 -5.48
C SER A 95 -3.24 -12.59 -6.23
N LEU A 96 -4.47 -13.10 -6.11
CA LEU A 96 -5.68 -12.43 -6.58
C LEU A 96 -6.08 -11.35 -5.59
N VAL A 97 -6.43 -10.17 -6.09
CA VAL A 97 -7.16 -9.14 -5.35
C VAL A 97 -8.34 -8.70 -6.21
N TRP A 98 -9.55 -9.03 -5.80
CA TRP A 98 -10.77 -8.75 -6.56
C TRP A 98 -11.75 -7.93 -5.73
N SER A 99 -11.94 -6.68 -6.12
CA SER A 99 -12.93 -5.78 -5.54
C SER A 99 -14.32 -6.06 -6.10
N VAL A 100 -15.27 -6.38 -5.22
CA VAL A 100 -16.66 -6.69 -5.57
C VAL A 100 -17.63 -6.10 -4.54
N SER A 101 -18.93 -6.13 -4.81
CA SER A 101 -19.96 -5.76 -3.82
C SER A 101 -19.98 -6.74 -2.63
N HIS A 102 -20.57 -6.32 -1.50
CA HIS A 102 -20.73 -7.15 -0.32
C HIS A 102 -21.52 -8.44 -0.60
N GLU A 103 -22.58 -8.35 -1.40
CA GLU A 103 -23.40 -9.49 -1.82
C GLU A 103 -22.58 -10.47 -2.66
N LYS A 104 -21.87 -9.95 -3.68
CA LYS A 104 -21.07 -10.79 -4.57
C LYS A 104 -19.91 -11.46 -3.84
N ALA A 105 -19.29 -10.78 -2.88
CA ALA A 105 -18.28 -11.39 -2.02
C ALA A 105 -18.84 -12.58 -1.23
N LYS A 106 -20.03 -12.44 -0.64
CA LYS A 106 -20.68 -13.55 0.09
C LYS A 106 -21.00 -14.73 -0.83
N GLU A 107 -21.41 -14.48 -2.06
CA GLU A 107 -21.60 -15.53 -3.07
C GLU A 107 -20.27 -16.23 -3.40
N LEU A 108 -19.25 -15.45 -3.77
CA LEU A 108 -17.95 -15.97 -4.19
C LEU A 108 -17.23 -16.77 -3.09
N LEU A 109 -17.41 -16.40 -1.82
CA LEU A 109 -16.86 -17.13 -0.68
C LEU A 109 -17.54 -18.48 -0.42
N LYS A 110 -18.77 -18.67 -0.91
CA LYS A 110 -19.53 -19.91 -0.74
C LYS A 110 -19.37 -20.89 -1.90
N LEU A 111 -18.85 -20.43 -3.03
CA LEU A 111 -18.62 -21.29 -4.19
C LEU A 111 -17.62 -22.40 -3.85
N GLU A 112 -17.81 -23.55 -4.47
CA GLU A 112 -16.77 -24.58 -4.56
C GLU A 112 -15.59 -24.05 -5.39
N GLU A 113 -14.41 -24.66 -5.23
CA GLU A 113 -13.18 -24.14 -5.83
C GLU A 113 -13.24 -24.07 -7.35
N GLU A 114 -13.80 -25.08 -8.02
CA GLU A 114 -13.95 -25.12 -9.47
C GLU A 114 -14.80 -23.96 -9.99
N HIS A 115 -15.99 -23.77 -9.41
CA HIS A 115 -16.88 -22.65 -9.74
C HIS A 115 -16.27 -21.28 -9.43
N PHE A 116 -15.41 -21.18 -8.41
CA PHE A 116 -14.69 -19.95 -8.10
C PHE A 116 -13.61 -19.65 -9.14
N VAL A 117 -12.90 -20.66 -9.62
CA VAL A 117 -11.92 -20.55 -10.72
C VAL A 117 -12.61 -20.11 -12.01
N ASP A 118 -13.77 -20.66 -12.32
CA ASP A 118 -14.59 -20.22 -13.46
C ASP A 118 -14.99 -18.75 -13.33
N ALA A 119 -15.41 -18.32 -12.14
CA ALA A 119 -15.74 -16.92 -11.89
C ALA A 119 -14.54 -15.98 -12.06
N ILE A 120 -13.34 -16.41 -11.64
CA ILE A 120 -12.09 -15.66 -11.88
C ILE A 120 -11.84 -15.56 -13.39
N ASN A 121 -11.92 -16.67 -14.12
CA ASN A 121 -11.69 -16.66 -15.57
C ASN A 121 -12.73 -15.81 -16.32
N ASP A 122 -14.01 -15.85 -15.96
CA ASP A 122 -15.03 -14.95 -16.49
C ASP A 122 -14.65 -13.48 -16.21
N ALA A 123 -14.24 -13.16 -14.98
CA ALA A 123 -13.79 -11.81 -14.64
C ALA A 123 -12.55 -11.34 -15.43
N LEU A 124 -11.62 -12.25 -15.74
CA LEU A 124 -10.40 -11.92 -16.49
C LEU A 124 -10.64 -11.84 -18.01
N TRP A 125 -11.57 -12.62 -18.56
CA TRP A 125 -11.73 -12.81 -20.01
C TRP A 125 -13.03 -12.27 -20.61
N LYS A 126 -14.12 -12.14 -19.85
CA LYS A 126 -15.44 -11.73 -20.37
C LYS A 126 -15.38 -10.40 -21.11
N VAL A 127 -15.98 -10.32 -22.29
CA VAL A 127 -16.12 -9.07 -23.04
C VAL A 127 -17.42 -8.38 -22.59
N TYR A 128 -17.32 -7.18 -22.02
CA TYR A 128 -18.49 -6.38 -21.67
C TYR A 128 -18.90 -5.54 -22.87
N HIS A 129 -20.18 -5.59 -23.24
CA HIS A 129 -20.72 -4.74 -24.30
C HIS A 129 -20.78 -3.28 -23.84
N ARG A 130 -20.38 -2.37 -24.74
CA ARG A 130 -20.37 -0.92 -24.50
C ARG A 130 -21.71 -0.31 -24.85
N ASP A 131 -22.12 0.71 -24.09
CA ASP A 131 -23.21 1.59 -24.51
C ASP A 131 -22.75 2.45 -25.69
N GLY A 132 -23.56 2.52 -26.76
CA GLY A 132 -23.17 3.15 -28.04
C GLY A 132 -22.81 4.64 -27.97
N ILE A 133 -23.26 5.35 -26.94
CA ILE A 133 -22.93 6.76 -26.68
C ILE A 133 -21.46 6.90 -26.26
N VAL A 134 -20.96 5.99 -25.42
CA VAL A 134 -19.57 5.99 -24.94
C VAL A 134 -18.61 5.65 -26.07
N GLU A 135 -19.00 4.72 -26.96
CA GLU A 135 -18.20 4.34 -28.13
C GLU A 135 -18.02 5.52 -29.10
N SER A 136 -19.09 6.28 -29.33
CA SER A 136 -19.08 7.45 -30.20
C SER A 136 -18.17 8.56 -29.65
N GLY A 137 -18.24 8.82 -28.35
CA GLY A 137 -17.35 9.77 -27.68
C GLY A 137 -15.87 9.32 -27.73
N MET A 138 -15.61 8.03 -27.55
CA MET A 138 -14.25 7.48 -27.60
C MET A 138 -13.64 7.54 -29.01
N LYS A 139 -14.44 7.29 -30.05
CA LYS A 139 -14.01 7.41 -31.45
C LYS A 139 -13.64 8.85 -31.80
N ALA A 140 -14.47 9.82 -31.40
CA ALA A 140 -14.18 11.24 -31.61
C ALA A 140 -12.87 11.65 -30.89
N LEU A 141 -12.69 11.19 -29.65
CA LEU A 141 -11.48 11.45 -28.88
C LEU A 141 -10.23 10.81 -29.51
N GLN A 142 -10.32 9.55 -29.94
CA GLN A 142 -9.22 8.86 -30.63
C GLN A 142 -8.84 9.55 -31.94
N GLN A 143 -9.82 10.05 -32.70
CA GLN A 143 -9.56 10.83 -33.91
C GLN A 143 -8.84 12.14 -33.62
N LEU A 144 -9.25 12.85 -32.56
CA LEU A 144 -8.56 14.07 -32.11
C LEU A 144 -7.13 13.79 -31.66
N LEU A 145 -6.90 12.72 -30.89
CA LEU A 145 -5.58 12.36 -30.37
C LEU A 145 -4.65 11.77 -31.45
N ALA A 146 -5.21 11.06 -32.43
CA ALA A 146 -4.47 10.63 -33.62
C ALA A 146 -4.00 11.83 -34.46
N GLY A 147 -4.81 12.89 -34.55
CA GLY A 147 -4.42 14.16 -35.15
C GLY A 147 -3.27 14.87 -34.42
N LEU A 148 -3.00 14.51 -33.16
CA LEU A 148 -1.94 15.07 -32.32
C LEU A 148 -0.68 14.17 -32.24
N SER A 149 -0.61 13.08 -33.02
CA SER A 149 0.55 12.15 -33.07
C SER A 149 1.02 11.58 -31.72
N LEU A 150 0.13 11.45 -30.73
CA LEU A 150 0.42 10.75 -29.48
C LEU A 150 0.34 9.23 -29.71
N GLN A 151 1.49 8.60 -29.97
CA GLN A 151 1.55 7.14 -30.15
C GLN A 151 1.32 6.41 -28.83
N THR A 152 0.26 5.60 -28.77
CA THR A 152 -0.03 4.70 -27.65
C THR A 152 0.70 3.37 -27.82
N GLY A 153 1.96 3.30 -27.40
CA GLY A 153 2.73 2.05 -27.35
C GLY A 153 2.34 1.18 -26.16
N VAL A 154 1.13 0.61 -26.13
CA VAL A 154 0.76 -0.41 -25.13
C VAL A 154 0.93 -1.78 -25.76
N THR A 155 1.95 -2.51 -25.33
CA THR A 155 2.09 -3.94 -25.65
C THR A 155 0.90 -4.69 -25.06
N LYS A 156 0.09 -5.29 -25.93
CA LYS A 156 -1.13 -6.00 -25.55
C LYS A 156 -0.76 -7.38 -25.01
N GLN A 157 -0.51 -7.48 -23.71
CA GLN A 157 -0.34 -8.78 -23.05
C GLN A 157 -1.71 -9.42 -22.77
N LEU A 158 -1.85 -10.71 -23.08
CA LEU A 158 -3.08 -11.48 -22.83
C LEU A 158 -3.32 -11.61 -21.30
N PRO A 159 -4.58 -11.70 -20.85
CA PRO A 159 -4.87 -11.98 -19.44
C PRO A 159 -4.29 -13.34 -19.05
N PRO A 160 -3.80 -13.52 -17.82
CA PRO A 160 -3.52 -14.86 -17.31
C PRO A 160 -4.81 -15.68 -17.19
N SER A 161 -4.71 -17.00 -17.29
CA SER A 161 -5.79 -17.92 -16.95
C SER A 161 -5.52 -18.58 -15.59
N ALA A 162 -6.58 -18.74 -14.79
CA ALA A 162 -6.54 -19.48 -13.55
C ALA A 162 -6.82 -20.96 -13.82
N ALA A 163 -5.94 -21.86 -13.38
CA ALA A 163 -6.16 -23.31 -13.40
C ALA A 163 -6.65 -23.85 -12.06
N GLY A 164 -6.48 -23.10 -10.98
CA GLY A 164 -6.87 -23.52 -9.64
C GLY A 164 -6.54 -22.47 -8.60
N ILE A 165 -6.88 -22.76 -7.35
CA ILE A 165 -6.41 -21.99 -6.19
C ILE A 165 -5.61 -22.88 -5.24
N VAL A 166 -4.89 -22.27 -4.31
CA VAL A 166 -4.35 -22.96 -3.14
C VAL A 166 -5.48 -23.11 -2.13
N GLU A 167 -5.69 -24.34 -1.67
CA GLU A 167 -6.75 -24.67 -0.72
C GLU A 167 -6.62 -23.81 0.55
N GLY A 168 -7.76 -23.31 1.06
CA GLY A 168 -7.80 -22.46 2.25
C GLY A 168 -7.25 -21.04 2.09
N SER A 169 -6.74 -20.65 0.91
CA SER A 169 -6.19 -19.30 0.69
C SER A 169 -7.24 -18.22 0.44
N ARG A 170 -8.51 -18.60 0.22
CA ARG A 170 -9.59 -17.68 -0.12
C ARG A 170 -10.10 -16.93 1.11
N ALA A 171 -10.03 -15.59 1.08
CA ALA A 171 -10.53 -14.72 2.15
C ALA A 171 -11.16 -13.43 1.60
N ALA A 172 -11.84 -12.69 2.46
CA ALA A 172 -12.40 -11.38 2.12
C ALA A 172 -12.12 -10.35 3.22
N PHE A 173 -11.91 -9.09 2.82
CA PHE A 173 -11.79 -7.99 3.76
C PHE A 173 -12.53 -6.74 3.26
N PRO A 174 -13.05 -5.90 4.17
CA PRO A 174 -13.76 -4.68 3.77
C PRO A 174 -12.79 -3.65 3.20
N LEU A 175 -13.14 -3.10 2.04
CA LEU A 175 -12.40 -2.02 1.39
C LEU A 175 -12.91 -0.67 1.90
N GLY A 176 -11.99 0.25 2.14
CA GLY A 176 -12.35 1.57 2.59
C GLY A 176 -11.14 2.47 2.67
N PHE A 177 -11.43 3.74 2.88
CA PHE A 177 -10.45 4.75 3.23
C PHE A 177 -10.43 4.92 4.75
N GLY A 178 -9.25 5.14 5.29
CA GLY A 178 -9.06 5.51 6.68
C GLY A 178 -7.82 6.36 6.87
N HIS A 179 -7.90 7.38 7.70
CA HIS A 179 -6.76 8.23 8.01
C HIS A 179 -6.85 8.79 9.41
N SER A 180 -5.80 8.59 10.20
CA SER A 180 -5.61 9.24 11.48
C SER A 180 -5.06 10.64 11.27
N VAL A 181 -5.77 11.66 11.76
CA VAL A 181 -5.32 13.07 11.62
C VAL A 181 -4.02 13.32 12.37
N CYS A 182 -3.76 12.55 13.43
CA CYS A 182 -2.50 12.54 14.16
C CYS A 182 -1.93 11.10 14.19
N TYR A 183 -0.65 10.95 13.90
CA TYR A 183 0.08 9.69 14.00
C TYR A 183 0.77 9.55 15.36
N VAL A 184 0.95 10.64 16.11
CA VAL A 184 1.71 10.64 17.36
C VAL A 184 0.97 11.32 18.51
N LYS A 185 1.26 10.84 19.73
CA LYS A 185 0.93 11.44 21.03
C LYS A 185 2.12 11.21 21.97
N PRO A 186 2.24 11.93 23.10
CA PRO A 186 3.29 11.64 24.07
C PRO A 186 3.31 10.15 24.43
N GLY A 187 4.47 9.50 24.23
CA GLY A 187 4.66 8.07 24.49
C GLY A 187 3.91 7.12 23.54
N SER A 188 3.33 7.57 22.43
CA SER A 188 2.62 6.69 21.48
C SER A 188 2.76 7.13 20.02
N VAL A 189 2.94 6.17 19.13
CA VAL A 189 3.07 6.40 17.68
C VAL A 189 2.32 5.33 16.89
N LEU A 190 1.70 5.70 15.77
CA LEU A 190 0.98 4.82 14.86
C LEU A 190 1.76 4.64 13.56
N VAL A 191 1.74 3.43 13.00
CA VAL A 191 2.36 3.09 11.71
C VAL A 191 1.42 2.22 10.86
N GLY A 192 1.56 2.31 9.53
CA GLY A 192 0.83 1.46 8.59
C GLY A 192 -0.68 1.57 8.74
N ASP A 193 -1.37 0.44 8.65
CA ASP A 193 -2.84 0.35 8.67
C ASP A 193 -3.51 0.91 9.93
N ALA A 194 -2.77 1.03 11.04
CA ALA A 194 -3.23 1.71 12.25
C ALA A 194 -3.40 3.22 12.02
N ALA A 195 -2.51 3.82 11.24
CA ALA A 195 -2.48 5.24 10.92
C ALA A 195 -3.27 5.58 9.64
N HIS A 196 -3.21 4.73 8.61
CA HIS A 196 -3.86 5.00 7.32
C HIS A 196 -4.26 3.72 6.60
N LYS A 197 -5.41 3.74 5.93
CA LYS A 197 -5.96 2.63 5.14
C LYS A 197 -6.34 3.15 3.77
N VAL A 198 -5.90 2.45 2.71
CA VAL A 198 -6.13 2.83 1.31
C VAL A 198 -6.72 1.68 0.49
N HIS A 199 -7.34 2.02 -0.64
CA HIS A 199 -7.76 1.02 -1.61
C HIS A 199 -6.54 0.28 -2.20
N PRO A 200 -6.58 -1.05 -2.37
CA PRO A 200 -5.47 -1.84 -2.92
C PRO A 200 -5.15 -1.61 -4.41
N LEU A 201 -5.73 -0.59 -5.05
CA LEU A 201 -5.70 -0.35 -6.50
C LEU A 201 -4.30 -0.14 -7.11
N ALA A 202 -3.31 0.13 -6.28
CA ALA A 202 -1.94 0.40 -6.69
C ALA A 202 -0.90 -0.45 -5.92
N GLY A 203 -1.34 -1.39 -5.08
CA GLY A 203 -0.45 -2.18 -4.21
C GLY A 203 0.38 -1.33 -3.22
N GLN A 204 0.00 -0.08 -2.97
CA GLN A 204 0.83 0.87 -2.22
C GLN A 204 0.66 0.80 -0.70
N GLY A 205 -0.40 0.17 -0.17
CA GLY A 205 -0.69 0.20 1.27
C GLY A 205 0.49 -0.30 2.13
N VAL A 206 1.06 -1.44 1.76
CA VAL A 206 2.24 -2.00 2.45
C VAL A 206 3.48 -1.11 2.27
N ASN A 207 3.69 -0.52 1.08
CA ASN A 207 4.81 0.40 0.84
C ASN A 207 4.73 1.65 1.72
N LEU A 208 3.52 2.20 1.91
CA LEU A 208 3.30 3.31 2.84
C LEU A 208 3.69 2.91 4.27
N GLY A 209 3.28 1.71 4.71
CA GLY A 209 3.64 1.16 6.02
C GLY A 209 5.15 0.93 6.21
N PHE A 210 5.84 0.37 5.22
CA PHE A 210 7.30 0.21 5.28
C PHE A 210 8.02 1.55 5.32
N GLY A 211 7.53 2.54 4.56
CA GLY A 211 8.03 3.90 4.63
C GLY A 211 7.85 4.50 6.04
N ASP A 212 6.73 4.23 6.70
CA ASP A 212 6.51 4.65 8.09
C ASP A 212 7.53 4.03 9.02
N VAL A 213 7.70 2.70 8.98
CA VAL A 213 8.65 1.97 9.85
C VAL A 213 10.08 2.47 9.62
N THR A 214 10.50 2.60 8.37
CA THR A 214 11.85 3.08 8.02
C THR A 214 12.09 4.48 8.57
N THR A 215 11.15 5.40 8.36
CA THR A 215 11.27 6.79 8.84
C THR A 215 11.26 6.83 10.37
N LEU A 216 10.40 6.05 11.02
CA LEU A 216 10.30 6.00 12.48
C LEU A 216 11.60 5.49 13.10
N VAL A 217 12.15 4.39 12.57
CA VAL A 217 13.42 3.82 13.04
C VAL A 217 14.56 4.84 12.90
N GLN A 218 14.64 5.55 11.78
CA GLN A 218 15.66 6.60 11.58
C GLN A 218 15.54 7.73 12.62
N ILE A 219 14.32 8.22 12.85
CA ILE A 219 14.02 9.29 13.80
C ILE A 219 14.31 8.85 15.24
N LEU A 220 13.90 7.64 15.62
CA LEU A 220 14.16 7.10 16.96
C LEU A 220 15.66 6.85 17.18
N ALA A 221 16.39 6.39 16.17
CA ALA A 221 17.84 6.24 16.25
C ALA A 221 18.55 7.60 16.39
N GLU A 222 18.06 8.65 15.74
CA GLU A 222 18.54 10.03 15.91
C GLU A 222 18.26 10.55 17.33
N ALA A 223 17.04 10.32 17.84
CA ALA A 223 16.65 10.68 19.20
C ALA A 223 17.56 10.01 20.24
N ALA A 224 17.77 8.70 20.12
CA ALA A 224 18.61 7.92 21.02
C ALA A 224 20.07 8.40 21.04
N ARG A 225 20.65 8.71 19.86
CA ARG A 225 22.03 9.25 19.77
C ARG A 225 22.18 10.60 20.46
N ASN A 226 21.11 11.40 20.50
CA ASN A 226 21.10 12.71 21.13
C ASN A 226 20.65 12.66 22.60
N GLY A 227 20.46 11.47 23.17
CA GLY A 227 20.04 11.28 24.56
C GLY A 227 18.56 11.58 24.83
N ALA A 228 17.73 11.70 23.79
CA ALA A 228 16.29 11.92 23.95
C ALA A 228 15.57 10.60 24.29
N MET A 229 14.51 10.71 25.08
CA MET A 229 13.69 9.56 25.51
C MET A 229 12.69 9.16 24.41
N PHE A 230 12.24 7.90 24.46
CA PHE A 230 11.12 7.45 23.64
C PHE A 230 9.87 8.27 24.00
N GLY A 231 9.17 8.82 23.01
CA GLY A 231 8.02 9.70 23.26
C GLY A 231 8.34 11.20 23.21
N ASP A 232 9.60 11.60 23.01
CA ASP A 232 9.94 13.00 22.79
C ASP A 232 9.20 13.55 21.56
N MET A 233 8.32 14.50 21.81
CA MET A 233 7.45 15.07 20.80
C MET A 233 8.19 15.84 19.73
N ALA A 234 9.40 16.36 19.98
CA ALA A 234 10.20 17.02 18.95
C ALA A 234 10.56 16.05 17.82
N TYR A 235 10.94 14.82 18.18
CA TYR A 235 11.27 13.76 17.24
C TYR A 235 10.02 13.12 16.64
N LEU A 236 9.02 12.79 17.46
CA LEU A 236 7.78 12.16 16.97
C LEU A 236 6.99 13.06 16.03
N THR A 237 6.96 14.38 16.25
CA THR A 237 6.31 15.32 15.34
C THR A 237 7.07 15.44 14.01
N LYS A 238 8.41 15.31 14.03
CA LYS A 238 9.23 15.23 12.81
C LYS A 238 8.86 13.99 11.99
N TYR A 239 8.69 12.83 12.63
CA TYR A 239 8.18 11.62 12.00
C TYR A 239 6.78 11.85 11.37
N GLU A 240 5.81 12.35 12.15
CA GLU A 240 4.45 12.61 11.67
C GLU A 240 4.45 13.53 10.45
N THR A 241 5.19 14.64 10.52
CA THR A 241 5.30 15.61 9.43
C THR A 241 5.83 14.97 8.15
N LEU A 242 6.91 14.18 8.24
CA LEU A 242 7.51 13.53 7.08
C LEU A 242 6.56 12.49 6.47
N ARG A 243 5.89 11.70 7.31
CA ARG A 243 4.98 10.65 6.84
C ARG A 243 3.67 11.20 6.30
N GLN A 244 3.06 12.19 6.93
CA GLN A 244 1.84 12.79 6.41
C GLN A 244 2.08 13.50 5.06
N ARG A 245 3.21 14.20 4.90
CA ARG A 245 3.58 14.83 3.61
C ARG A 245 3.71 13.83 2.46
N HIS A 246 4.05 12.57 2.75
CA HIS A 246 4.16 11.52 1.75
C HIS A 246 2.85 10.71 1.60
N ASN A 247 2.26 10.27 2.71
CA ASN A 247 1.11 9.38 2.72
C ASN A 247 -0.14 10.12 2.24
N VAL A 248 -0.46 11.31 2.76
CA VAL A 248 -1.73 11.99 2.48
C VAL A 248 -1.96 12.25 0.98
N PRO A 249 -1.00 12.82 0.22
CA PRO A 249 -1.19 13.03 -1.22
C PRO A 249 -1.43 11.72 -1.97
N THR A 250 -0.68 10.67 -1.64
CA THR A 250 -0.81 9.34 -2.26
C THR A 250 -2.17 8.73 -1.95
N MET A 251 -2.64 8.82 -0.71
CA MET A 251 -3.95 8.33 -0.28
C MET A 251 -5.08 9.03 -1.03
N LEU A 252 -5.01 10.36 -1.14
CA LEU A 252 -6.01 11.16 -1.86
C LEU A 252 -6.00 10.86 -3.36
N ALA A 253 -4.82 10.66 -3.96
CA ALA A 253 -4.72 10.27 -5.36
C ALA A 253 -5.37 8.89 -5.61
N ILE A 254 -5.14 7.91 -4.73
CA ILE A 254 -5.77 6.59 -4.81
C ILE A 254 -7.29 6.69 -4.64
N ASP A 255 -7.79 7.49 -3.68
CA ASP A 255 -9.23 7.69 -3.46
C ASP A 255 -9.89 8.38 -4.67
N ALA A 256 -9.24 9.42 -5.22
CA ALA A 256 -9.71 10.10 -6.41
C ALA A 256 -9.76 9.15 -7.62
N LEU A 257 -8.72 8.33 -7.80
CA LEU A 257 -8.66 7.33 -8.86
C LEU A 257 -9.78 6.29 -8.70
N HIS A 258 -10.01 5.81 -7.47
CA HIS A 258 -11.10 4.90 -7.17
C HIS A 258 -12.46 5.49 -7.55
N ARG A 259 -12.76 6.73 -7.10
CA ARG A 259 -14.02 7.42 -7.43
C ARG A 259 -14.16 7.65 -8.92
N LEU A 260 -13.07 8.05 -9.58
CA LEU A 260 -13.03 8.21 -11.03
C LEU A 260 -13.42 6.91 -11.71
N TYR A 261 -12.91 5.75 -11.26
CA TYR A 261 -13.22 4.42 -11.83
C TYR A 261 -14.58 3.82 -11.46
N LYS A 262 -15.28 4.39 -10.48
CA LYS A 262 -16.65 3.98 -10.12
C LYS A 262 -17.72 4.72 -10.94
N GLY A 263 -17.49 5.97 -11.33
CA GLY A 263 -18.50 6.78 -12.02
C GLY A 263 -18.87 6.28 -13.43
N THR A 264 -20.12 5.89 -13.67
CA THR A 264 -20.57 5.38 -14.98
C THR A 264 -20.96 6.46 -15.98
N ALA A 265 -20.93 7.75 -15.59
CA ALA A 265 -21.30 8.85 -16.45
C ALA A 265 -20.30 9.00 -17.63
N ALA A 266 -20.82 9.23 -18.84
CA ALA A 266 -20.01 9.36 -20.05
C ALA A 266 -18.83 10.37 -19.95
N PRO A 267 -18.96 11.54 -19.27
CA PRO A 267 -17.81 12.45 -19.08
C PRO A 267 -16.69 11.85 -18.22
N ILE A 268 -17.04 11.04 -17.22
CA ILE A 268 -16.08 10.36 -16.34
C ILE A 268 -15.35 9.26 -17.11
N VAL A 269 -16.07 8.51 -17.95
CA VAL A 269 -15.47 7.47 -18.79
C VAL A 269 -14.50 8.06 -19.81
N LEU A 270 -14.82 9.21 -20.42
CA LEU A 270 -13.92 9.93 -21.31
C LEU A 270 -12.69 10.50 -20.58
N ALA A 271 -12.87 11.05 -19.37
CA ALA A 271 -11.78 11.52 -18.54
C ALA A 271 -10.79 10.40 -18.17
N ARG A 272 -11.26 9.16 -17.91
CA ARG A 272 -10.39 7.99 -17.68
C ARG A 272 -9.51 7.69 -18.88
N SER A 273 -10.08 7.72 -20.09
CA SER A 273 -9.36 7.43 -21.33
C SER A 273 -8.37 8.54 -21.70
N LEU A 274 -8.66 9.79 -21.35
CA LEU A 274 -7.73 10.91 -21.46
C LEU A 274 -6.59 10.79 -20.43
N GLY A 275 -6.90 10.48 -19.17
CA GLY A 275 -5.94 10.29 -18.08
C GLY A 275 -4.88 9.23 -18.42
N LEU A 276 -5.34 7.98 -18.60
CA LEU A 276 -5.01 7.20 -19.79
C LEU A 276 -3.76 7.54 -20.60
N GLN A 277 -4.06 8.37 -21.60
CA GLN A 277 -3.20 8.73 -22.70
C GLN A 277 -2.25 9.84 -22.29
N LEU A 278 -2.63 10.73 -21.37
CA LEU A 278 -1.74 11.74 -20.79
C LEU A 278 -0.62 11.10 -19.96
N THR A 279 -0.93 10.06 -19.16
CA THR A 279 0.11 9.32 -18.41
C THR A 279 1.07 8.58 -19.33
N ASN A 280 0.62 8.18 -20.53
CA ASN A 280 1.47 7.52 -21.53
C ASN A 280 2.21 8.53 -22.44
N ALA A 281 1.67 9.73 -22.60
CA ALA A 281 2.24 10.81 -23.41
C ALA A 281 3.35 11.58 -22.69
N LEU A 282 3.30 11.62 -21.36
CA LEU A 282 4.34 12.23 -20.54
C LEU A 282 5.44 11.17 -20.28
N PRO A 283 6.72 11.42 -20.63
CA PRO A 283 7.81 10.58 -20.15
C PRO A 283 7.75 10.53 -18.62
N PRO A 284 8.17 9.42 -17.97
CA PRO A 284 8.09 9.30 -16.52
C PRO A 284 8.83 10.49 -15.91
N LEU A 285 8.09 11.35 -15.19
CA LEU A 285 8.69 12.40 -14.39
C LEU A 285 9.59 11.69 -13.39
N LYS A 286 10.90 11.64 -13.71
CA LYS A 286 11.97 11.25 -12.80
C LYS A 286 11.94 12.24 -11.63
N VAL A 287 11.12 11.93 -10.63
CA VAL A 287 11.28 12.48 -9.30
C VAL A 287 12.49 11.78 -8.72
N SER A 288 13.66 12.43 -8.87
CA SER A 288 14.94 12.15 -8.25
C SER A 288 15.04 10.83 -7.47
N GLU A 289 15.56 9.80 -8.15
CA GLU A 289 16.09 8.59 -7.53
C GLU A 289 17.23 8.95 -6.57
N ARG A 290 16.92 9.26 -5.31
CA ARG A 290 17.94 9.25 -4.27
C ARG A 290 17.51 8.87 -2.86
N ILE A 291 16.24 8.53 -2.61
CA ILE A 291 15.81 8.05 -1.26
C ILE A 291 14.86 6.83 -1.28
N VAL A 292 14.29 6.42 -2.43
CA VAL A 292 13.36 5.27 -2.51
C VAL A 292 14.06 4.00 -3.04
N GLY A 293 15.32 3.83 -2.69
CA GLY A 293 16.14 2.71 -3.13
C GLY A 293 16.35 1.70 -2.02
N MET A 294 15.30 0.98 -1.60
CA MET A 294 15.44 -0.34 -0.97
C MET A 294 14.09 -1.04 -0.89
N PHE A 295 13.95 -2.07 -1.72
CA PHE A 295 12.89 -3.08 -1.80
C PHE A 295 11.67 -2.78 -2.70
N TYR A 296 11.51 -3.71 -3.67
CA TYR A 296 10.51 -3.82 -4.75
C TYR A 296 10.67 -2.90 -5.96
N ASN A 297 11.72 -3.14 -6.76
CA ASN A 297 11.81 -2.70 -8.14
C ASN A 297 11.92 -3.89 -9.11
N LYS A 298 10.87 -4.72 -9.20
CA LYS A 298 10.86 -5.88 -10.11
C LYS A 298 9.53 -6.25 -10.78
N PHE A 299 8.49 -5.42 -10.67
CA PHE A 299 7.20 -5.71 -11.30
C PHE A 299 6.76 -4.58 -12.21
N THR A 300 6.64 -4.88 -13.51
CA THR A 300 5.95 -4.02 -14.46
C THR A 300 4.45 -4.16 -14.21
N LEU A 301 3.73 -3.07 -13.97
CA LEU A 301 2.27 -3.07 -13.86
C LEU A 301 1.69 -2.90 -15.26
N VAL A 302 0.94 -3.90 -15.74
CA VAL A 302 0.16 -3.79 -16.97
C VAL A 302 -1.31 -3.66 -16.58
N SER A 303 -1.84 -2.45 -16.68
CA SER A 303 -3.25 -2.17 -16.46
C SER A 303 -4.02 -2.26 -17.78
N ARG A 304 -4.98 -3.19 -17.87
CA ARG A 304 -5.88 -3.31 -19.01
C ARG A 304 -7.25 -2.77 -18.61
N ILE A 305 -7.61 -1.60 -19.12
CA ILE A 305 -9.00 -1.14 -19.03
C ILE A 305 -9.79 -1.87 -20.09
N SER A 306 -10.83 -2.61 -19.68
CA SER A 306 -11.91 -2.93 -20.60
C SER A 306 -12.70 -1.65 -20.79
N ILE A 307 -12.24 -0.87 -21.76
CA ILE A 307 -13.00 0.24 -22.35
C ILE A 307 -14.21 -0.39 -23.02
#